data_AF-A0AAD7UMU9-F1
#
_entry.id   AF-A0AAD7UMU9-F1
#
_cell.length_a   1.000
_cell.length_b   1.000
_cell.length_c   1.000
_cell.angle_alpha   90.00
_cell.angle_beta   90.00
_cell.angle_gamma   90.00
#
_symmetry.space_group_name_H-M   'P 1'
#
loop_
_entity.id
_entity.type
_entity.pdbx_description
1 polymer ?
#
loop_
_entity_poly.entity_id
_entity_poly.type
_entity_poly.pdbx_seq_one_letter_code
_entity_poly.pdbx_strand_id
1 'polypeptide(L)'
;MGSREIEAALGAGVSLIDTARASEWYDEKAAADAVMRHNRSSIVVVTKLHPRDHGYDSCARAIEDSARKFGGYVDVFLQHYPRCWGSLCGGTSTPEGTWRDSWRAMEAALHRGLARAIGVSNVSPRDLDDLLSFSNEGPHVVQNWMDPFHQDRETRARCKAAGIAFMSYSTLGTQWEMRSGRNLVVSNSVLRRIAADKNATVFSVALSWALQRDAIVVPRSANPDHVRANSRVFDLTLSDDDLKAVDALDGTAASVPEPVTATFFADDGASCDLFWVEENQPLVEVGVLRPDRPLKISTYDGHVFLARQREQQQLGKINSSSSSSSNRRQMIFRISSGREAEQRFHYAAARATVVADDNGGNNEEELPTEEL
;
A
#
# COMPACT_ATOMS: atom_id res chain seq x y z
N MET A 1 -15.97 -0.03 -5.37
CA MET A 1 -16.20 -1.38 -5.94
C MET A 1 -17.46 -1.30 -6.78
N GLY A 2 -17.56 -2.04 -7.89
CA GLY A 2 -18.82 -2.22 -8.60
C GLY A 2 -19.66 -3.32 -7.96
N SER A 3 -20.88 -3.54 -8.47
CA SER A 3 -21.81 -4.54 -7.92
C SER A 3 -21.18 -5.94 -7.88
N ARG A 4 -20.44 -6.36 -8.91
CA ARG A 4 -19.77 -7.68 -8.96
C ARG A 4 -18.77 -7.88 -7.83
N GLU A 5 -17.97 -6.87 -7.51
CA GLU A 5 -16.96 -6.97 -6.46
C GLU A 5 -17.59 -6.94 -5.07
N ILE A 6 -18.69 -6.22 -4.88
CA ILE A 6 -19.46 -6.21 -3.64
C ILE A 6 -20.08 -7.59 -3.39
N GLU A 7 -20.71 -8.20 -4.40
CA GLU A 7 -21.25 -9.57 -4.29
C GLU A 7 -20.14 -10.58 -3.95
N ALA A 8 -18.96 -10.43 -4.55
CA ALA A 8 -17.80 -11.27 -4.23
C ALA A 8 -17.31 -11.07 -2.77
N ALA A 9 -17.35 -9.83 -2.26
CA ALA A 9 -16.98 -9.52 -0.88
C ALA A 9 -17.98 -10.13 0.11
N LEU A 10 -19.27 -9.88 -0.10
CA LEU A 10 -20.34 -10.40 0.76
C LEU A 10 -20.37 -11.93 0.75
N GLY A 11 -20.22 -12.55 -0.43
CA GLY A 11 -20.10 -14.01 -0.57
C GLY A 11 -18.84 -14.60 0.08
N ALA A 12 -17.80 -13.78 0.32
CA ALA A 12 -16.59 -14.17 1.04
C ALA A 12 -16.66 -13.91 2.56
N GLY A 13 -17.83 -13.50 3.08
CA GLY A 13 -18.04 -13.22 4.50
C GLY A 13 -17.67 -11.81 4.94
N VAL A 14 -17.32 -10.90 4.01
CA VAL A 14 -17.13 -9.48 4.35
C VAL A 14 -18.48 -8.89 4.74
N SER A 15 -18.52 -8.20 5.88
CA SER A 15 -19.74 -7.58 6.41
C SER A 15 -19.67 -6.06 6.48
N LEU A 16 -18.60 -5.43 5.98
CA LEU A 16 -18.47 -3.97 5.92
C LEU A 16 -18.24 -3.52 4.47
N ILE A 17 -19.10 -2.62 3.99
CA ILE A 17 -19.01 -2.01 2.66
C ILE A 17 -18.83 -0.49 2.80
N ASP A 18 -17.69 0.01 2.33
CA ASP A 18 -17.38 1.44 2.27
C ASP A 18 -17.61 2.01 0.86
N THR A 19 -18.39 3.09 0.80
CA THR A 19 -18.68 3.87 -0.41
C THR A 19 -18.73 5.38 -0.08
N ALA A 20 -19.12 6.24 -1.02
CA ALA A 20 -19.30 7.67 -0.78
C ALA A 20 -20.24 8.30 -1.81
N ARG A 21 -20.78 9.49 -1.48
CA ARG A 21 -21.58 10.34 -2.39
C ARG A 21 -20.73 11.17 -3.37
N ALA A 22 -19.55 10.68 -3.76
CA ALA A 22 -18.68 11.33 -4.75
C ALA A 22 -18.75 10.55 -6.07
N SER A 23 -19.72 10.89 -6.92
CA SER A 23 -20.01 10.21 -8.20
C SER A 23 -18.83 10.12 -9.17
N GLU A 24 -17.88 11.03 -9.05
CA GLU A 24 -16.62 11.06 -9.78
C GLU A 24 -15.66 9.90 -9.42
N TRP A 25 -15.84 9.26 -8.26
CA TRP A 25 -14.95 8.21 -7.75
C TRP A 25 -15.67 6.94 -7.27
N TYR A 26 -16.96 7.05 -6.93
CA TYR A 26 -17.75 6.00 -6.29
C TYR A 26 -19.16 5.95 -6.86
N ASP A 27 -19.77 4.76 -6.77
CA ASP A 27 -21.15 4.51 -7.16
C ASP A 27 -21.94 4.02 -5.94
N GLU A 28 -22.45 4.98 -5.15
CA GLU A 28 -23.27 4.68 -3.96
C GLU A 28 -24.55 3.92 -4.34
N LYS A 29 -25.13 4.21 -5.51
CA LYS A 29 -26.35 3.54 -5.95
C LYS A 29 -26.09 2.08 -6.26
N ALA A 30 -25.04 1.76 -7.02
CA ALA A 30 -24.68 0.37 -7.29
C ALA A 30 -24.33 -0.38 -5.99
N ALA A 31 -23.70 0.29 -5.02
CA ALA A 31 -23.45 -0.30 -3.71
C ALA A 31 -24.75 -0.61 -2.95
N ALA A 32 -25.70 0.32 -2.94
CA ALA A 32 -27.02 0.11 -2.35
C ALA A 32 -27.78 -1.04 -3.03
N ASP A 33 -27.84 -1.05 -4.36
CA ASP A 33 -28.52 -2.08 -5.14
C ASP A 33 -27.95 -3.48 -4.88
N ALA A 34 -26.64 -3.60 -4.63
CA ALA A 34 -26.00 -4.86 -4.26
C ALA A 34 -26.29 -5.25 -2.80
N VAL A 35 -26.09 -4.32 -1.85
CA VAL A 35 -26.32 -4.57 -0.42
C VAL A 35 -27.78 -4.96 -0.13
N MET A 36 -28.74 -4.32 -0.81
CA MET A 36 -30.17 -4.56 -0.59
C MET A 36 -30.66 -5.92 -1.11
N ARG A 37 -29.83 -6.69 -1.83
CA ARG A 37 -30.14 -8.10 -2.21
C ARG A 37 -29.83 -9.08 -1.08
N HIS A 38 -29.10 -8.62 -0.06
CA HIS A 38 -28.72 -9.41 1.11
C HIS A 38 -29.53 -8.95 2.33
N ASN A 39 -29.35 -9.63 3.45
CA ASN A 39 -29.91 -9.15 4.71
C ASN A 39 -29.23 -7.83 5.10
N ARG A 40 -29.89 -6.70 4.84
CA ARG A 40 -29.36 -5.35 5.12
C ARG A 40 -28.84 -5.20 6.56
N SER A 41 -29.48 -5.86 7.53
CA SER A 41 -29.11 -5.77 8.96
C SER A 41 -27.81 -6.50 9.32
N SER A 42 -27.29 -7.38 8.46
CA SER A 42 -26.02 -8.08 8.68
C SER A 42 -24.83 -7.42 7.99
N ILE A 43 -25.01 -6.26 7.37
CA ILE A 43 -23.99 -5.54 6.61
C ILE A 43 -23.84 -4.13 7.20
N VAL A 44 -22.64 -3.76 7.59
CA VAL A 44 -22.26 -2.40 7.97
C VAL A 44 -22.00 -1.59 6.69
N VAL A 45 -22.80 -0.56 6.46
CA VAL A 45 -22.62 0.38 5.35
C VAL A 45 -21.99 1.68 5.84
N VAL A 46 -20.86 2.03 5.25
CA VAL A 46 -20.21 3.34 5.41
C VAL A 46 -20.43 4.15 4.14
N THR A 47 -20.99 5.36 4.27
CA THR A 47 -21.03 6.34 3.17
C THR A 47 -20.61 7.72 3.65
N LYS A 48 -20.42 8.66 2.72
CA LYS A 48 -19.78 9.95 3.02
C LYS A 48 -20.46 11.11 2.33
N LEU A 49 -20.60 12.23 3.04
CA LEU A 49 -21.01 13.52 2.51
C LEU A 49 -19.95 14.07 1.57
N HIS A 50 -20.35 14.44 0.35
CA HIS A 50 -19.46 15.14 -0.57
C HIS A 50 -19.17 16.56 -0.07
N PRO A 51 -17.94 17.10 -0.19
CA PRO A 51 -17.64 18.46 0.29
C PRO A 51 -18.47 19.57 -0.36
N ARG A 52 -18.94 19.36 -1.61
CA ARG A 52 -19.87 20.27 -2.30
C ARG A 52 -21.23 20.40 -1.61
N ASP A 53 -21.60 19.39 -0.83
CA ASP A 53 -22.88 19.30 -0.12
C ASP A 53 -22.76 19.73 1.35
N HIS A 54 -21.69 20.46 1.73
CA HIS A 54 -21.61 21.05 3.06
C HIS A 54 -22.70 22.09 3.31
N GLY A 55 -23.12 22.20 4.57
CA GLY A 55 -24.26 22.99 5.03
C GLY A 55 -25.26 22.12 5.79
N TYR A 56 -26.05 22.73 6.67
CA TYR A 56 -27.00 21.96 7.50
C TYR A 56 -28.07 21.27 6.64
N ASP A 57 -28.79 22.03 5.82
CA ASP A 57 -29.91 21.51 5.03
C ASP A 57 -29.44 20.59 3.88
N SER A 58 -28.34 20.94 3.21
CA SER A 58 -27.72 20.11 2.18
C SER A 58 -27.23 18.76 2.74
N CYS A 59 -26.56 18.78 3.89
CA CYS A 59 -26.14 17.57 4.59
C CYS A 59 -27.34 16.72 5.03
N ALA A 60 -28.38 17.34 5.61
CA ALA A 60 -29.59 16.63 6.02
C ALA A 60 -30.26 15.91 4.84
N ARG A 61 -30.42 16.59 3.68
CA ARG A 61 -30.93 15.98 2.44
C ARG A 61 -30.06 14.83 1.97
N ALA A 62 -28.73 14.98 2.03
CA ALA A 62 -27.78 13.95 1.60
C ALA A 62 -27.86 12.69 2.48
N ILE A 63 -27.95 12.85 3.80
CA ILE A 63 -28.10 11.72 4.73
C ILE A 63 -29.42 11.00 4.51
N GLU A 64 -30.53 11.74 4.41
CA GLU A 64 -31.85 11.15 4.16
C GLU A 64 -31.87 10.38 2.84
N ASP A 65 -31.21 10.88 1.80
CA ASP A 65 -31.09 10.20 0.53
C ASP A 65 -30.28 8.91 0.60
N SER A 66 -29.12 8.93 1.26
CA SER A 66 -28.35 7.71 1.49
C SER A 66 -29.14 6.70 2.33
N ALA A 67 -29.76 7.14 3.43
CA ALA A 67 -30.58 6.29 4.29
C ALA A 67 -31.71 5.61 3.50
N ARG A 68 -32.44 6.35 2.64
CA ARG A 68 -33.47 5.76 1.75
C ARG A 68 -32.92 4.65 0.86
N LYS A 69 -31.75 4.85 0.24
CA LYS A 69 -31.13 3.84 -0.64
C LYS A 69 -30.77 2.56 0.11
N PHE A 70 -30.33 2.68 1.36
CA PHE A 70 -29.89 1.56 2.20
C PHE A 70 -30.97 1.04 3.16
N GLY A 71 -32.25 1.18 2.81
CA GLY A 71 -33.34 0.56 3.59
C GLY A 71 -33.75 1.31 4.85
N GLY A 72 -33.54 2.63 4.89
CA GLY A 72 -33.99 3.53 5.95
C GLY A 72 -32.89 4.05 6.88
N TYR A 73 -31.67 3.52 6.80
CA TYR A 73 -30.52 3.98 7.61
C TYR A 73 -29.18 3.61 6.96
N VAL A 74 -28.13 4.31 7.38
CA VAL A 74 -26.73 3.91 7.18
C VAL A 74 -26.08 3.59 8.53
N ASP A 75 -25.08 2.71 8.53
CA ASP A 75 -24.41 2.33 9.78
C ASP A 75 -23.41 3.39 10.20
N VAL A 76 -22.63 3.91 9.24
CA VAL A 76 -21.69 5.01 9.46
C VAL A 76 -21.87 6.07 8.37
N PHE A 77 -22.08 7.32 8.76
CA PHE A 77 -22.06 8.46 7.84
C PHE A 77 -20.88 9.38 8.16
N LEU A 78 -20.00 9.60 7.18
CA LEU A 78 -18.79 10.40 7.36
C LEU A 78 -18.87 11.74 6.63
N GLN A 79 -18.26 12.80 7.16
CA GLN A 79 -17.84 13.91 6.30
C GLN A 79 -16.61 13.48 5.51
N HIS A 80 -16.65 13.55 4.18
CA HIS A 80 -15.56 13.01 3.36
C HIS A 80 -14.28 13.84 3.46
N TYR A 81 -14.41 15.17 3.51
CA TYR A 81 -13.34 16.11 3.81
C TYR A 81 -13.93 17.26 4.65
N PRO A 82 -13.14 17.95 5.49
CA PRO A 82 -13.61 19.11 6.26
C PRO A 82 -13.76 20.38 5.42
N ARG A 83 -13.26 20.39 4.18
CA ARG A 83 -13.24 21.56 3.30
C ARG A 83 -13.56 21.15 1.87
N CYS A 84 -14.13 22.09 1.14
CA CYS A 84 -14.34 21.99 -0.29
C CYS A 84 -13.30 22.88 -0.99
N TRP A 85 -12.53 22.36 -1.96
CA TRP A 85 -11.61 23.15 -2.77
C TRP A 85 -11.49 22.65 -4.21
N GLY A 86 -11.16 23.56 -5.15
CA GLY A 86 -10.82 23.21 -6.53
C GLY A 86 -11.81 22.23 -7.20
N SER A 87 -11.27 21.17 -7.80
CA SER A 87 -12.06 20.11 -8.44
C SER A 87 -12.91 19.30 -7.47
N LEU A 88 -12.56 19.22 -6.17
CA LEU A 88 -13.38 18.58 -5.14
C LEU A 88 -14.71 19.33 -4.88
N CYS A 89 -14.86 20.57 -5.34
CA CYS A 89 -16.14 21.29 -5.33
C CYS A 89 -16.97 21.13 -6.59
N GLY A 90 -16.55 20.27 -7.54
CA GLY A 90 -17.22 20.15 -8.83
C GLY A 90 -17.07 21.41 -9.71
N GLY A 91 -16.06 22.25 -9.45
CA GLY A 91 -15.69 23.38 -10.30
C GLY A 91 -16.63 24.59 -10.30
N THR A 92 -17.82 24.55 -9.69
CA THR A 92 -18.83 25.63 -9.88
C THR A 92 -19.76 25.95 -8.70
N SER A 93 -19.52 25.45 -7.49
CA SER A 93 -20.37 25.88 -6.35
C SER A 93 -19.62 26.03 -5.04
N THR A 94 -19.85 27.17 -4.38
CA THR A 94 -19.60 27.34 -2.95
C THR A 94 -20.65 26.51 -2.21
N PRO A 95 -20.26 25.63 -1.27
CA PRO A 95 -21.23 24.88 -0.48
C PRO A 95 -22.24 25.79 0.23
N GLU A 96 -23.45 25.28 0.47
CA GLU A 96 -24.54 26.03 1.15
C GLU A 96 -24.18 26.46 2.58
N GLY A 97 -23.22 25.77 3.21
CA GLY A 97 -22.67 26.15 4.51
C GLY A 97 -21.36 25.47 4.82
N THR A 98 -21.00 25.41 6.11
CA THR A 98 -19.71 24.88 6.55
C THR A 98 -19.78 23.39 6.93
N TRP A 99 -18.61 22.78 7.11
CA TRP A 99 -18.48 21.44 7.67
C TRP A 99 -18.99 21.36 9.12
N ARG A 100 -18.94 22.46 9.88
CA ARG A 100 -19.53 22.56 11.24
C ARG A 100 -21.06 22.54 11.19
N ASP A 101 -21.67 23.22 10.22
CA ASP A 101 -23.12 23.16 10.00
C ASP A 101 -23.55 21.75 9.58
N SER A 102 -22.72 21.10 8.76
CA SER A 102 -22.91 19.68 8.38
C SER A 102 -22.81 18.76 9.60
N TRP A 103 -21.91 19.03 10.55
CA TRP A 103 -21.79 18.23 11.77
C TRP A 103 -23.06 18.28 12.61
N ARG A 104 -23.65 19.48 12.78
CA ARG A 104 -24.94 19.63 13.47
C ARG A 104 -26.07 18.84 12.80
N ALA A 105 -26.09 18.79 11.46
CA ALA A 105 -27.06 17.97 10.73
C ALA A 105 -26.81 16.45 10.94
N MET A 106 -25.55 16.04 11.03
CA MET A 106 -25.17 14.65 11.34
C MET A 106 -25.56 14.25 12.77
N GLU A 107 -25.36 15.12 13.77
CA GLU A 107 -25.87 14.90 15.14
C GLU A 107 -27.39 14.73 15.16
N ALA A 108 -28.12 15.58 14.42
CA ALA A 108 -29.58 15.45 14.29
C ALA A 108 -29.99 14.13 13.60
N ALA A 109 -29.24 13.70 12.58
CA ALA A 109 -29.49 12.44 11.88
C ALA A 109 -29.20 11.20 12.76
N LEU A 110 -28.18 11.28 13.62
CA LEU A 110 -27.88 10.28 14.64
C LEU A 110 -29.08 10.11 15.59
N HIS A 111 -29.59 11.21 16.15
CA HIS A 111 -30.77 11.17 17.03
C HIS A 111 -32.04 10.64 16.34
N ARG A 112 -32.19 10.88 15.03
CA ARG A 112 -33.31 10.37 14.22
C ARG A 112 -33.13 8.91 13.79
N GLY A 113 -31.97 8.30 14.04
CA GLY A 113 -31.66 6.93 13.61
C GLY A 113 -31.40 6.77 12.12
N LEU A 114 -31.19 7.87 11.38
CA LEU A 114 -30.85 7.83 9.95
C LEU A 114 -29.39 7.39 9.72
N ALA A 115 -28.53 7.67 10.69
CA ALA A 115 -27.19 7.13 10.81
C ALA A 115 -27.03 6.51 12.20
N ARG A 116 -26.42 5.31 12.30
CA ARG A 116 -26.16 4.68 13.61
C ARG A 116 -24.88 5.20 14.28
N ALA A 117 -23.94 5.66 13.47
CA ALA A 117 -22.72 6.32 13.88
C ALA A 117 -22.38 7.43 12.87
N ILE A 118 -21.72 8.47 13.37
CA ILE A 118 -21.27 9.62 12.59
C ILE A 118 -19.78 9.83 12.78
N GLY A 119 -19.10 10.32 11.75
CA GLY A 119 -17.65 10.50 11.79
C GLY A 119 -17.11 11.44 10.72
N VAL A 120 -15.79 11.50 10.62
CA VAL A 120 -15.08 12.35 9.67
C VAL A 120 -14.01 11.58 8.93
N SER A 121 -13.60 12.10 7.78
CA SER A 121 -12.51 11.56 6.97
C SER A 121 -11.60 12.68 6.52
N ASN A 122 -10.33 12.35 6.28
CA ASN A 122 -9.30 13.27 5.81
C ASN A 122 -9.10 14.49 6.74
N VAL A 123 -9.08 14.24 8.04
CA VAL A 123 -8.89 15.27 9.06
C VAL A 123 -7.45 15.25 9.57
N SER A 124 -6.87 16.44 9.79
CA SER A 124 -5.63 16.56 10.53
C SER A 124 -5.88 16.40 12.04
N PRO A 125 -4.83 16.18 12.85
CA PRO A 125 -4.92 16.24 14.31
C PRO A 125 -5.60 17.53 14.82
N ARG A 126 -5.33 18.66 14.17
CA ARG A 126 -5.94 19.96 14.49
C ARG A 126 -7.42 20.01 14.14
N ASP A 127 -7.82 19.48 12.99
CA ASP A 127 -9.25 19.47 12.60
C ASP A 127 -10.06 18.54 13.54
N LEU A 128 -9.45 17.44 14.01
CA LEU A 128 -10.07 16.56 15.00
C LEU A 128 -10.22 17.25 16.37
N ASP A 129 -9.18 17.92 16.86
CA ASP A 129 -9.27 18.71 18.11
C ASP A 129 -10.33 19.81 18.00
N ASP A 130 -10.39 20.50 16.86
CA ASP A 130 -11.39 21.52 16.60
C ASP A 130 -12.79 20.92 16.64
N LEU A 131 -13.03 19.79 15.97
CA LEU A 131 -14.32 19.08 16.02
C LEU A 131 -14.75 18.76 17.46
N LEU A 132 -13.86 18.13 18.23
CA LEU A 132 -14.13 17.75 19.61
C LEU A 132 -14.44 18.94 20.52
N SER A 133 -13.95 20.14 20.18
CA SER A 133 -14.19 21.35 20.96
C SER A 133 -15.60 21.92 20.85
N PHE A 134 -16.32 21.63 19.76
CA PHE A 134 -17.67 22.20 19.52
C PHE A 134 -18.77 21.16 19.35
N SER A 135 -18.44 19.89 19.12
CA SER A 135 -19.42 18.82 18.94
C SER A 135 -20.15 18.53 20.26
N ASN A 136 -21.46 18.34 20.20
CA ASN A 136 -22.22 17.78 21.33
C ASN A 136 -21.98 16.28 21.42
N GLU A 137 -21.97 15.61 20.26
CA GLU A 137 -21.61 14.20 20.12
C GLU A 137 -20.31 14.11 19.30
N GLY A 138 -19.26 13.55 19.90
CA GLY A 138 -17.98 13.36 19.23
C GLY A 138 -18.08 12.38 18.04
N PRO A 139 -17.11 12.40 17.12
CA PRO A 139 -17.08 11.41 16.04
C PRO A 139 -16.88 10.01 16.61
N HIS A 140 -17.66 9.05 16.11
CA HIS A 140 -17.51 7.63 16.44
C HIS A 140 -16.39 6.99 15.63
N VAL A 141 -16.13 7.54 14.43
CA VAL A 141 -15.17 7.04 13.46
C VAL A 141 -14.37 8.19 12.85
N VAL A 142 -13.05 8.01 12.75
CA VAL A 142 -12.17 8.82 11.91
C VAL A 142 -11.59 7.93 10.84
N GLN A 143 -11.82 8.27 9.56
CA GLN A 143 -11.28 7.53 8.42
C GLN A 143 -10.18 8.32 7.71
N ASN A 144 -8.92 7.90 7.83
CA ASN A 144 -7.78 8.57 7.21
C ASN A 144 -6.92 7.62 6.37
N TRP A 145 -6.05 8.20 5.55
CA TRP A 145 -5.01 7.44 4.87
C TRP A 145 -4.08 6.85 5.91
N MET A 146 -3.90 5.53 5.89
CA MET A 146 -2.87 4.87 6.67
C MET A 146 -2.33 3.67 5.92
N ASP A 147 -1.02 3.63 5.76
CA ASP A 147 -0.25 2.50 5.22
C ASP A 147 1.12 2.40 5.92
N PRO A 148 1.93 1.35 5.67
CA PRO A 148 3.23 1.17 6.33
C PRO A 148 4.18 2.39 6.30
N PHE A 149 4.10 3.24 5.27
CA PHE A 149 4.96 4.41 5.10
C PHE A 149 4.33 5.72 5.57
N HIS A 150 3.03 5.73 5.82
CA HIS A 150 2.28 6.85 6.38
C HIS A 150 1.31 6.34 7.44
N GLN A 151 1.76 6.27 8.69
CA GLN A 151 1.05 5.52 9.74
C GLN A 151 0.07 6.35 10.57
N ASP A 152 -0.11 7.64 10.23
CA ASP A 152 -1.02 8.60 10.86
C ASP A 152 -1.04 8.54 12.41
N ARG A 153 0.16 8.43 13.00
CA ARG A 153 0.33 8.10 14.44
C ARG A 153 -0.32 9.13 15.35
N GLU A 154 -0.24 10.42 15.02
CA GLU A 154 -0.79 11.48 15.86
C GLU A 154 -2.32 11.43 15.90
N THR A 155 -2.98 11.33 14.74
CA THR A 155 -4.44 11.23 14.67
C THR A 155 -4.94 9.97 15.35
N ARG A 156 -4.24 8.84 15.15
CA ARG A 156 -4.56 7.55 15.81
C ARG A 156 -4.45 7.64 17.32
N ALA A 157 -3.42 8.30 17.84
CA ALA A 157 -3.26 8.50 19.28
C ALA A 157 -4.43 9.31 19.87
N ARG A 158 -4.86 10.37 19.18
CA ARG A 158 -6.05 11.17 19.57
C ARG A 158 -7.32 10.35 19.51
N CYS A 159 -7.51 9.56 18.46
CA CYS A 159 -8.67 8.66 18.33
C CYS A 159 -8.72 7.69 19.51
N LYS A 160 -7.60 7.04 19.84
CA LYS A 160 -7.51 6.12 20.97
C LYS A 160 -7.80 6.81 22.30
N ALA A 161 -7.28 8.00 22.53
CA ALA A 161 -7.51 8.76 23.76
C ALA A 161 -8.98 9.17 23.94
N ALA A 162 -9.69 9.43 22.84
CA ALA A 162 -11.10 9.84 22.85
C ALA A 162 -12.09 8.69 22.64
N GLY A 163 -11.64 7.43 22.54
CA GLY A 163 -12.52 6.28 22.31
C GLY A 163 -13.12 6.22 20.90
N ILE A 164 -12.45 6.83 19.92
CA ILE A 164 -12.89 6.91 18.52
C ILE A 164 -12.27 5.75 17.73
N ALA A 165 -13.08 5.07 16.91
CA ALA A 165 -12.58 4.04 16.02
C ALA A 165 -11.80 4.66 14.84
N PHE A 166 -10.59 4.17 14.58
CA PHE A 166 -9.80 4.59 13.42
C PHE A 166 -10.02 3.62 12.25
N MET A 167 -10.31 4.16 11.07
CA MET A 167 -10.48 3.38 9.84
C MET A 167 -9.45 3.81 8.79
N SER A 168 -8.67 2.87 8.27
CA SER A 168 -7.61 3.13 7.31
C SER A 168 -8.07 2.89 5.88
N TYR A 169 -7.99 3.94 5.05
CA TYR A 169 -8.11 3.80 3.60
C TYR A 169 -6.71 3.79 2.94
N SER A 170 -6.64 3.26 1.72
CA SER A 170 -5.39 3.16 0.92
C SER A 170 -4.23 2.41 1.59
N THR A 171 -4.52 1.50 2.52
CA THR A 171 -3.53 0.65 3.22
C THR A 171 -2.65 -0.18 2.29
N LEU A 172 -3.09 -0.43 1.06
CA LEU A 172 -2.34 -1.16 0.04
C LEU A 172 -1.43 -0.26 -0.82
N GLY A 173 -1.20 1.00 -0.43
CA GLY A 173 -0.22 1.89 -1.07
C GLY A 173 -0.72 2.70 -2.27
N THR A 174 -2.02 2.77 -2.51
CA THR A 174 -2.61 3.50 -3.66
C THR A 174 -2.27 4.99 -3.66
N GLN A 175 -2.12 5.61 -2.49
CA GLN A 175 -1.75 7.03 -2.40
C GLN A 175 -0.34 7.29 -2.91
N TRP A 176 0.59 6.35 -2.68
CA TRP A 176 1.92 6.42 -3.24
C TRP A 176 1.89 6.25 -4.76
N GLU A 177 1.16 5.25 -5.25
CA GLU A 177 1.00 5.02 -6.69
C GLU A 177 0.44 6.24 -7.42
N MET A 178 -0.54 6.95 -6.83
CA MET A 178 -1.08 8.18 -7.39
C MET A 178 -0.10 9.36 -7.37
N ARG A 179 0.79 9.43 -6.37
CA ARG A 179 1.71 10.57 -6.18
C ARG A 179 3.03 10.41 -6.92
N SER A 180 3.55 9.19 -7.01
CA SER A 180 4.87 8.90 -7.60
C SER A 180 4.82 7.90 -8.77
N GLY A 181 3.65 7.37 -9.12
CA GLY A 181 3.54 6.29 -10.11
C GLY A 181 3.96 4.92 -9.59
N ARG A 182 4.39 4.82 -8.32
CA ARG A 182 4.91 3.59 -7.72
C ARG A 182 4.19 3.21 -6.44
N ASN A 183 3.82 1.93 -6.33
CA ASN A 183 3.30 1.36 -5.10
C ASN A 183 4.45 0.97 -4.15
N LEU A 184 4.73 1.82 -3.15
CA LEU A 184 5.80 1.58 -2.17
C LEU A 184 5.54 0.34 -1.29
N VAL A 185 4.28 0.07 -0.95
CA VAL A 185 3.89 -1.08 -0.12
C VAL A 185 4.27 -2.39 -0.82
N VAL A 186 3.91 -2.55 -2.09
CA VAL A 186 4.16 -3.78 -2.87
C VAL A 186 5.64 -3.98 -3.21
N SER A 187 6.40 -2.89 -3.33
CA SER A 187 7.80 -2.93 -3.76
C SER A 187 8.81 -2.99 -2.61
N ASN A 188 8.38 -2.89 -1.35
CA ASN A 188 9.27 -2.85 -0.20
C ASN A 188 9.85 -4.23 0.18
N SER A 189 11.16 -4.27 0.42
CA SER A 189 11.90 -5.49 0.77
C SER A 189 11.51 -6.06 2.14
N VAL A 190 11.30 -5.21 3.16
CA VAL A 190 10.87 -5.63 4.51
C VAL A 190 9.52 -6.33 4.44
N LEU A 191 8.54 -5.73 3.77
CA LEU A 191 7.21 -6.32 3.61
C LEU A 191 7.25 -7.62 2.79
N ARG A 192 8.09 -7.70 1.75
CA ARG A 192 8.28 -8.92 0.95
C ARG A 192 8.93 -10.04 1.75
N ARG A 193 9.93 -9.74 2.58
CA ARG A 193 10.56 -10.72 3.48
C ARG A 193 9.53 -11.29 4.45
N ILE A 194 8.79 -10.43 5.15
CA ILE A 194 7.73 -10.86 6.09
C ILE A 194 6.68 -11.69 5.35
N ALA A 195 6.28 -11.29 4.14
CA ALA A 195 5.33 -12.04 3.33
C ALA A 195 5.85 -13.44 2.99
N ALA A 196 7.12 -13.57 2.60
CA ALA A 196 7.75 -14.87 2.33
C ALA A 196 7.80 -15.75 3.58
N ASP A 197 8.25 -15.19 4.71
CA ASP A 197 8.37 -15.92 5.99
C ASP A 197 7.02 -16.45 6.50
N LYS A 198 5.93 -15.72 6.20
CA LYS A 198 4.56 -16.09 6.60
C LYS A 198 3.80 -16.88 5.54
N ASN A 199 4.41 -17.17 4.40
CA ASN A 199 3.73 -17.74 3.22
C ASN A 199 2.44 -16.97 2.87
N ALA A 200 2.54 -15.64 2.88
CA ALA A 200 1.45 -14.71 2.67
C ALA A 200 1.77 -13.73 1.52
N THR A 201 0.79 -12.90 1.16
CA THR A 201 1.03 -11.80 0.22
C THR A 201 1.45 -10.54 0.95
N VAL A 202 2.18 -9.64 0.28
CA VAL A 202 2.51 -8.31 0.81
C VAL A 202 1.25 -7.53 1.21
N PHE A 203 0.16 -7.70 0.46
CA PHE A 203 -1.13 -7.08 0.81
C PHE A 203 -1.69 -7.62 2.12
N SER A 204 -1.65 -8.94 2.33
CA SER A 204 -2.08 -9.57 3.59
C SER A 204 -1.24 -9.06 4.77
N VAL A 205 0.08 -8.92 4.60
CA VAL A 205 0.97 -8.36 5.62
C VAL A 205 0.57 -6.92 5.96
N ALA A 206 0.39 -6.05 4.96
CA ALA A 206 0.01 -4.66 5.19
C ALA A 206 -1.36 -4.52 5.90
N LEU A 207 -2.34 -5.33 5.52
CA LEU A 207 -3.66 -5.31 6.15
C LEU A 207 -3.63 -5.90 7.57
N SER A 208 -2.91 -7.00 7.79
CA SER A 208 -2.75 -7.63 9.12
C SER A 208 -2.01 -6.70 10.08
N TRP A 209 -0.96 -6.01 9.60
CA TRP A 209 -0.29 -4.95 10.37
C TRP A 209 -1.26 -3.85 10.79
N ALA A 210 -2.09 -3.32 9.89
CA ALA A 210 -3.04 -2.26 10.21
C ALA A 210 -4.09 -2.73 11.25
N LEU A 211 -4.61 -3.95 11.10
CA LEU A 211 -5.51 -4.57 12.07
C LEU A 211 -4.87 -4.72 13.46
N GLN A 212 -3.62 -5.20 13.53
CA GLN A 212 -2.83 -5.30 14.77
C GLN A 212 -2.34 -3.94 15.29
N ARG A 213 -2.69 -2.85 14.62
CA ARG A 213 -2.54 -1.47 15.09
C ARG A 213 -3.89 -0.85 15.47
N ASP A 214 -4.92 -1.65 15.70
CA ASP A 214 -6.27 -1.22 16.04
C ASP A 214 -6.94 -0.34 14.97
N ALA A 215 -6.60 -0.54 13.68
CA ALA A 215 -7.24 0.15 12.56
C ALA A 215 -8.21 -0.76 11.81
N ILE A 216 -9.42 -0.27 11.53
CA ILE A 216 -10.38 -0.93 10.63
C ILE A 216 -9.89 -0.74 9.18
N VAL A 217 -9.68 -1.82 8.44
CA VAL A 217 -9.19 -1.75 7.05
C VAL A 217 -10.34 -1.81 6.03
N VAL A 218 -10.26 -0.99 4.97
CA VAL A 218 -11.22 -0.99 3.84
C VAL A 218 -10.53 -1.18 2.49
N PRO A 219 -9.92 -2.35 2.21
CA PRO A 219 -9.20 -2.57 0.96
C PRO A 219 -10.14 -2.57 -0.26
N ARG A 220 -9.77 -1.84 -1.31
CA ARG A 220 -10.46 -1.84 -2.59
C ARG A 220 -9.76 -2.79 -3.57
N SER A 221 -10.56 -3.57 -4.30
CA SER A 221 -10.09 -4.32 -5.48
C SER A 221 -11.17 -4.31 -6.57
N ALA A 222 -10.75 -4.29 -7.83
CA ALA A 222 -11.60 -4.56 -8.99
C ALA A 222 -11.57 -6.05 -9.41
N ASN A 223 -10.68 -6.85 -8.81
CA ASN A 223 -10.56 -8.28 -9.04
C ASN A 223 -11.24 -9.06 -7.90
N PRO A 224 -12.31 -9.84 -8.17
CA PRO A 224 -12.97 -10.69 -7.17
C PRO A 224 -12.07 -11.70 -6.46
N ASP A 225 -11.01 -12.21 -7.11
CA ASP A 225 -10.06 -13.11 -6.47
C ASP A 225 -9.24 -12.39 -5.40
N HIS A 226 -8.81 -11.17 -5.68
CA HIS A 226 -8.12 -10.34 -4.68
C HIS A 226 -9.07 -9.95 -3.54
N VAL A 227 -10.37 -9.70 -3.82
CA VAL A 227 -11.37 -9.46 -2.77
C VAL A 227 -11.45 -10.64 -1.81
N ARG A 228 -11.54 -11.87 -2.33
CA ARG A 228 -11.53 -13.10 -1.53
C ARG A 228 -10.21 -13.33 -0.78
N ALA A 229 -9.08 -13.00 -1.40
CA ALA A 229 -7.78 -13.11 -0.73
C ALA A 229 -7.66 -12.12 0.44
N ASN A 230 -8.15 -10.89 0.25
CA ASN A 230 -8.11 -9.85 1.28
C ASN A 230 -9.04 -10.16 2.45
N SER A 231 -10.16 -10.89 2.26
CA SER A 231 -11.07 -11.26 3.35
C SER A 231 -10.48 -12.28 4.32
N ARG A 232 -9.44 -13.01 3.90
CA ARG A 232 -8.68 -13.96 4.73
C ARG A 232 -7.57 -13.29 5.56
N VAL A 233 -7.53 -11.96 5.61
CA VAL A 233 -6.51 -11.23 6.38
C VAL A 233 -6.47 -11.64 7.86
N PHE A 234 -7.62 -12.04 8.44
CA PHE A 234 -7.71 -12.48 9.83
C PHE A 234 -7.00 -13.82 10.10
N ASP A 235 -6.62 -14.58 9.06
CA ASP A 235 -5.85 -15.81 9.18
C ASP A 235 -4.35 -15.55 9.43
N LEU A 236 -3.89 -14.30 9.23
CA LEU A 236 -2.49 -13.90 9.38
C LEU A 236 -2.28 -13.11 10.68
N THR A 237 -1.33 -13.56 11.51
CA THR A 237 -0.84 -12.82 12.67
C THR A 237 0.67 -12.56 12.54
N LEU A 238 1.03 -11.28 12.56
CA LEU A 238 2.41 -10.81 12.58
C LEU A 238 2.98 -10.88 14.00
N SER A 239 4.26 -11.24 14.12
CA SER A 239 4.98 -11.21 15.40
C SER A 239 5.32 -9.79 15.82
N ASP A 240 5.72 -9.59 17.08
CA ASP A 240 6.17 -8.28 17.56
C ASP A 240 7.35 -7.71 16.76
N ASP A 241 8.24 -8.56 16.27
CA ASP A 241 9.39 -8.12 15.48
C ASP A 241 9.01 -7.78 14.04
N ASP A 242 8.08 -8.54 13.43
CA ASP A 242 7.46 -8.18 12.14
C ASP A 242 6.79 -6.80 12.26
N LEU A 243 6.01 -6.64 13.32
CA LEU A 243 5.29 -5.41 13.63
C LEU A 243 6.23 -4.21 13.84
N LYS A 244 7.33 -4.38 14.59
CA LYS A 244 8.37 -3.34 14.74
C LYS A 244 9.04 -3.01 13.41
N ALA A 245 9.32 -4.02 12.58
CA ALA A 245 9.96 -3.82 11.28
C ALA A 245 9.07 -3.02 10.33
N VAL A 246 7.75 -3.29 10.31
CA VAL A 246 6.79 -2.49 9.53
C VAL A 246 6.63 -1.09 10.13
N ASP A 247 6.56 -0.97 11.45
CA ASP A 247 6.46 0.32 12.13
C ASP A 247 7.63 1.26 11.81
N ALA A 248 8.83 0.72 11.63
CA ALA A 248 10.03 1.48 11.28
C ALA A 248 9.99 2.09 9.86
N LEU A 249 9.03 1.70 9.01
CA LEU A 249 8.87 2.24 7.66
C LEU A 249 8.20 3.62 7.63
N ASP A 250 7.61 4.10 8.74
CA ASP A 250 6.90 5.37 8.78
C ASP A 250 7.81 6.53 8.35
N GLY A 251 7.35 7.36 7.40
CA GLY A 251 8.11 8.51 6.90
C GLY A 251 9.29 8.16 5.99
N THR A 252 9.55 6.89 5.70
CA THR A 252 10.68 6.46 4.85
C THR A 252 10.36 6.49 3.35
N ALA A 253 9.19 6.99 2.95
CA ALA A 253 8.76 7.00 1.55
C ALA A 253 9.70 7.76 0.61
N ALA A 254 10.28 8.86 1.08
CA ALA A 254 11.27 9.65 0.32
C ALA A 254 12.65 8.95 0.21
N SER A 255 12.91 7.98 1.08
CA SER A 255 14.15 7.20 1.10
C SER A 255 14.04 5.85 0.41
N VAL A 256 12.89 5.50 -0.18
CA VAL A 256 12.78 4.30 -1.01
C VAL A 256 13.45 4.63 -2.34
N PRO A 257 14.66 4.12 -2.65
CA PRO A 257 15.33 4.50 -3.89
C PRO A 257 14.50 4.01 -5.07
N GLU A 258 14.49 4.77 -6.16
CA GLU A 258 13.81 4.37 -7.39
C GLU A 258 14.30 2.98 -7.80
N PRO A 259 13.40 2.06 -8.18
CA PRO A 259 13.80 0.73 -8.55
C PRO A 259 14.52 0.83 -9.89
N VAL A 260 15.75 0.34 -9.95
CA VAL A 260 16.51 0.22 -11.19
C VAL A 260 16.43 -1.21 -11.68
N THR A 261 16.46 -1.40 -13.01
CA THR A 261 16.58 -2.73 -13.59
C THR A 261 18.07 -3.07 -13.72
N ALA A 262 18.54 -3.99 -12.88
CA ALA A 262 19.87 -4.58 -13.06
C ALA A 262 19.78 -5.73 -14.06
N THR A 263 20.61 -5.68 -15.11
CA THR A 263 20.74 -6.76 -16.09
C THR A 263 22.10 -7.43 -15.93
N PHE A 264 22.11 -8.71 -15.59
CA PHE A 264 23.31 -9.50 -15.40
C PHE A 264 23.55 -10.38 -16.64
N PHE A 265 24.81 -10.52 -17.07
CA PHE A 265 25.25 -11.36 -18.18
C PHE A 265 26.33 -12.34 -17.70
N ALA A 266 26.29 -13.59 -18.18
CA ALA A 266 27.38 -14.56 -17.98
C ALA A 266 28.17 -14.70 -19.27
N ASP A 267 29.42 -14.22 -19.26
CA ASP A 267 30.23 -14.10 -20.48
C ASP A 267 31.14 -15.33 -20.73
N ASP A 268 31.32 -16.23 -19.76
CA ASP A 268 32.32 -17.30 -19.79
C ASP A 268 31.77 -18.73 -19.91
N GLY A 269 30.49 -18.89 -20.28
CA GLY A 269 29.89 -20.21 -20.47
C GLY A 269 29.56 -20.96 -19.17
N ALA A 270 29.86 -20.38 -17.99
CA ALA A 270 29.49 -20.96 -16.70
C ALA A 270 28.18 -20.39 -16.17
N SER A 271 27.37 -21.24 -15.51
CA SER A 271 26.19 -20.78 -14.77
C SER A 271 26.57 -20.40 -13.34
N CYS A 272 26.00 -19.31 -12.84
CA CYS A 272 26.20 -18.83 -11.48
C CYS A 272 24.87 -18.71 -10.75
N ASP A 273 24.84 -19.09 -9.48
CA ASP A 273 23.75 -18.75 -8.58
C ASP A 273 24.00 -17.31 -8.09
N LEU A 274 23.01 -16.44 -8.25
CA LEU A 274 23.04 -15.04 -7.85
C LEU A 274 22.26 -14.90 -6.55
N PHE A 275 22.87 -14.27 -5.56
CA PHE A 275 22.32 -14.03 -4.24
C PHE A 275 22.20 -12.54 -4.00
N TRP A 276 21.16 -12.13 -3.29
CA TRP A 276 21.06 -10.82 -2.68
C TRP A 276 21.74 -10.84 -1.31
N VAL A 277 22.52 -9.79 -1.03
CA VAL A 277 23.27 -9.57 0.21
C VAL A 277 22.65 -8.40 0.96
N GLU A 278 22.21 -8.67 2.18
CA GLU A 278 21.75 -7.67 3.15
C GLU A 278 22.56 -7.82 4.44
N GLU A 279 22.96 -6.70 5.03
CA GLU A 279 23.83 -6.69 6.21
C GLU A 279 23.16 -7.43 7.38
N ASN A 280 23.88 -8.36 8.01
CA ASN A 280 23.39 -9.23 9.09
C ASN A 280 22.20 -10.15 8.73
N GLN A 281 21.96 -10.43 7.44
CA GLN A 281 20.93 -11.37 6.97
C GLN A 281 21.53 -12.56 6.20
N PRO A 282 20.82 -13.72 6.14
CA PRO A 282 21.20 -14.83 5.27
C PRO A 282 21.15 -14.44 3.78
N LEU A 283 22.01 -15.05 2.97
CA LEU A 283 22.00 -14.88 1.51
C LEU A 283 20.68 -15.41 0.92
N VAL A 284 20.01 -14.59 0.11
CA VAL A 284 18.77 -14.97 -0.59
C VAL A 284 19.07 -15.23 -2.06
N GLU A 285 18.87 -16.44 -2.58
CA GLU A 285 19.05 -16.72 -4.02
C GLU A 285 17.98 -15.99 -4.83
N VAL A 286 18.39 -15.11 -5.74
CA VAL A 286 17.52 -14.27 -6.58
C VAL A 286 17.45 -14.74 -8.02
N GLY A 287 18.31 -15.67 -8.43
CA GLY A 287 18.21 -16.32 -9.72
C GLY A 287 19.50 -17.02 -10.13
N VAL A 288 19.41 -17.73 -11.26
CA VAL A 288 20.57 -18.37 -11.89
C VAL A 288 20.93 -17.60 -13.14
N LEU A 289 22.13 -17.04 -13.15
CA LEU A 289 22.72 -16.42 -14.32
C LEU A 289 23.20 -17.50 -15.28
N ARG A 290 22.74 -17.45 -16.53
CA ARG A 290 23.08 -18.45 -17.56
C ARG A 290 23.79 -17.78 -18.73
N PRO A 291 24.71 -18.47 -19.41
CA PRO A 291 25.49 -17.89 -20.51
C PRO A 291 24.66 -17.47 -21.72
N ASP A 292 23.49 -18.09 -21.90
CA ASP A 292 22.66 -17.94 -23.09
C ASP A 292 21.63 -16.81 -22.97
N ARG A 293 21.47 -16.21 -21.79
CA ARG A 293 20.45 -15.18 -21.57
C ARG A 293 20.76 -14.25 -20.41
N PRO A 294 20.47 -12.94 -20.54
CA PRO A 294 20.57 -12.03 -19.42
C PRO A 294 19.55 -12.36 -18.32
N LEU A 295 19.94 -12.15 -17.07
CA LEU A 295 19.04 -12.15 -15.93
C LEU A 295 18.70 -10.70 -15.58
N LYS A 296 17.43 -10.31 -15.70
CA LYS A 296 16.94 -8.99 -15.31
C LYS A 296 16.31 -9.06 -13.92
N ILE A 297 16.76 -8.23 -13.01
CA ILE A 297 16.24 -8.11 -11.65
C ILE A 297 15.86 -6.66 -11.38
N SER A 298 14.64 -6.44 -10.90
CA SER A 298 14.24 -5.16 -10.32
C SER A 298 14.89 -5.02 -8.94
N THR A 299 15.70 -3.99 -8.76
CA THR A 299 16.53 -3.73 -7.57
C THR A 299 16.55 -2.22 -7.27
N TYR A 300 17.40 -1.73 -6.36
CA TYR A 300 17.54 -0.31 -6.05
C TYR A 300 19.00 0.13 -5.97
N ASP A 301 19.22 1.44 -5.89
CA ASP A 301 20.54 2.03 -5.68
C ASP A 301 21.17 1.57 -4.34
N GLY A 302 22.46 1.28 -4.33
CA GLY A 302 23.21 0.77 -3.18
C GLY A 302 23.05 -0.73 -2.89
N HIS A 303 22.19 -1.44 -3.62
CA HIS A 303 21.86 -2.85 -3.35
C HIS A 303 23.02 -3.79 -3.71
N VAL A 304 23.28 -4.81 -2.87
CA VAL A 304 24.47 -5.66 -3.01
C VAL A 304 24.11 -7.08 -3.45
N PHE A 305 24.79 -7.62 -4.46
CA PHE A 305 24.61 -8.99 -4.95
C PHE A 305 25.88 -9.82 -4.82
N LEU A 306 25.75 -11.12 -4.63
CA LEU A 306 26.83 -12.10 -4.61
C LEU A 306 26.59 -13.13 -5.70
N ALA A 307 27.52 -13.32 -6.64
CA ALA A 307 27.47 -14.43 -7.59
C ALA A 307 28.38 -15.59 -7.12
N ARG A 308 27.88 -16.82 -7.18
CA ARG A 308 28.62 -18.04 -6.86
C ARG A 308 28.55 -19.02 -8.03
N GLN A 309 29.70 -19.54 -8.45
CA GLN A 309 29.75 -20.52 -9.52
C GLN A 309 29.01 -21.81 -9.14
N ARG A 310 28.15 -22.30 -10.04
CA ARG A 310 27.43 -23.56 -9.87
C ARG A 310 28.31 -24.73 -10.29
N GLU A 311 28.37 -25.79 -9.49
CA GLU A 311 29.10 -27.01 -9.87
C GLU A 311 28.40 -27.72 -11.04
N GLN A 312 29.13 -28.00 -12.12
CA GLN A 312 28.70 -29.00 -13.08
C GLN A 312 28.81 -30.36 -12.39
N GLN A 313 27.67 -30.99 -12.05
CA GLN A 313 27.68 -32.41 -11.71
C GLN A 313 28.17 -33.17 -12.94
N GLN A 314 29.41 -33.64 -12.90
CA GLN A 314 29.88 -34.68 -13.83
C GLN A 314 29.05 -35.94 -13.56
N LEU A 315 28.04 -36.19 -14.40
CA LEU A 315 27.49 -37.53 -14.59
C LEU A 315 28.54 -38.37 -15.32
N GLY A 316 29.51 -38.90 -14.58
CA GLY A 316 30.60 -39.70 -15.14
C GLY A 316 31.44 -40.38 -14.07
N LYS A 317 31.10 -41.63 -13.75
CA LYS A 317 31.91 -42.68 -13.12
C LYS A 317 32.74 -42.27 -11.88
N ILE A 318 32.26 -42.72 -10.71
CA ILE A 318 33.03 -42.77 -9.47
C ILE A 318 34.27 -43.66 -9.69
N ASN A 319 35.46 -43.05 -9.62
CA ASN A 319 36.66 -43.73 -9.14
C ASN A 319 37.52 -42.75 -8.32
N SER A 320 37.71 -43.14 -7.06
CA SER A 320 38.80 -42.83 -6.12
C SER A 320 39.32 -41.40 -5.97
N SER A 321 39.13 -40.89 -4.75
CA SER A 321 40.10 -40.13 -3.94
C SER A 321 40.79 -38.94 -4.58
N SER A 322 40.26 -37.74 -4.35
CA SER A 322 41.09 -36.59 -4.02
C SER A 322 40.29 -35.58 -3.20
N SER A 323 40.81 -35.26 -2.02
CA SER A 323 40.40 -34.10 -1.24
C SER A 323 40.85 -32.85 -2.01
N SER A 324 39.95 -32.27 -2.80
CA SER A 324 40.13 -30.97 -3.42
C SER A 324 39.16 -30.02 -2.75
N SER A 325 39.67 -29.13 -1.90
CA SER A 325 38.96 -27.92 -1.50
C SER A 325 38.69 -27.11 -2.76
N SER A 326 37.53 -27.35 -3.38
CA SER A 326 36.98 -26.53 -4.45
C SER A 326 36.98 -25.08 -3.98
N ASN A 327 37.92 -24.29 -4.49
CA ASN A 327 37.94 -22.84 -4.28
C ASN A 327 36.71 -22.26 -4.96
N ARG A 328 35.58 -22.22 -4.24
CA ARG A 328 34.33 -21.61 -4.72
C ARG A 328 34.58 -20.13 -4.96
N ARG A 329 34.69 -19.74 -6.22
CA ARG A 329 34.83 -18.33 -6.60
C ARG A 329 33.53 -17.60 -6.32
N GLN A 330 33.66 -16.45 -5.68
CA GLN A 330 32.57 -15.57 -5.25
C GLN A 330 32.89 -14.14 -5.68
N MET A 331 31.88 -13.37 -6.09
CA MET A 331 32.04 -11.94 -6.40
C MET A 331 30.87 -11.13 -5.87
N ILE A 332 31.14 -9.91 -5.38
CA ILE A 332 30.17 -9.00 -4.77
C ILE A 332 29.99 -7.76 -5.67
N PHE A 333 28.75 -7.33 -5.90
CA PHE A 333 28.38 -6.18 -6.74
C PHE A 333 27.54 -5.19 -5.93
N ARG A 334 27.66 -3.89 -6.16
CA ARG A 334 26.81 -2.87 -5.51
C ARG A 334 26.20 -1.94 -6.56
N ILE A 335 24.88 -1.91 -6.67
CA ILE A 335 24.19 -1.04 -7.62
C ILE A 335 24.45 0.45 -7.29
N SER A 336 24.66 1.31 -8.29
CA SER A 336 24.84 2.77 -8.13
C SER A 336 24.02 3.55 -9.18
N SER A 337 23.08 4.41 -8.79
CA SER A 337 22.26 5.20 -9.74
C SER A 337 22.89 6.58 -10.04
N GLY A 338 22.96 6.99 -11.31
CA GLY A 338 23.48 8.32 -11.71
C GLY A 338 24.88 8.36 -12.34
N ARG A 339 25.53 7.21 -12.49
CA ARG A 339 26.55 6.98 -13.52
C ARG A 339 25.99 5.86 -14.38
N GLU A 340 26.37 5.74 -15.65
CA GLU A 340 26.41 4.37 -16.19
C GLU A 340 27.25 3.57 -15.19
N ALA A 341 26.60 2.71 -14.41
CA ALA A 341 27.29 1.93 -13.41
C ALA A 341 28.08 0.87 -14.17
N GLU A 342 29.23 1.26 -14.72
CA GLU A 342 30.27 0.33 -15.15
C GLU A 342 30.75 -0.42 -13.91
N GLN A 343 30.06 -1.50 -13.55
CA GLN A 343 30.59 -2.49 -12.62
C GLN A 343 30.84 -3.78 -13.39
N ARG A 344 32.14 -3.99 -13.63
CA ARG A 344 32.68 -4.93 -14.60
C ARG A 344 32.71 -6.34 -14.02
N PHE A 345 32.27 -7.32 -14.79
CA PHE A 345 32.68 -8.72 -14.59
C PHE A 345 33.42 -9.18 -15.84
N HIS A 346 34.75 -9.35 -15.79
CA HIS A 346 35.50 -10.10 -16.81
C HIS A 346 36.78 -10.68 -16.21
N TYR A 347 37.11 -11.93 -16.56
CA TYR A 347 38.47 -12.46 -16.35
C TYR A 347 39.47 -11.89 -17.39
N ALA A 348 39.01 -11.26 -18.48
CA ALA A 348 39.75 -10.32 -19.35
C ALA A 348 38.83 -9.63 -20.39
N ALA A 349 38.68 -8.29 -20.31
CA ALA A 349 38.04 -7.34 -21.27
C ALA A 349 36.49 -7.33 -21.40
N ALA A 350 35.84 -6.20 -21.05
CA ALA A 350 34.41 -6.10 -20.67
C ALA A 350 33.50 -5.14 -21.44
N ARG A 351 32.18 -5.45 -21.46
CA ARG A 351 31.04 -4.53 -21.71
C ARG A 351 29.72 -4.95 -21.01
N ALA A 352 28.92 -3.95 -20.58
CA ALA A 352 27.50 -4.06 -20.17
C ALA A 352 26.77 -2.73 -20.50
N THR A 353 25.43 -2.68 -20.51
CA THR A 353 24.66 -1.45 -20.77
C THR A 353 23.49 -1.31 -19.79
N VAL A 354 23.32 -0.11 -19.23
CA VAL A 354 22.15 0.28 -18.43
C VAL A 354 21.37 1.29 -19.27
N VAL A 355 20.13 0.95 -19.62
CA VAL A 355 19.21 1.90 -20.25
C VAL A 355 18.25 2.38 -19.16
N ALA A 356 18.40 3.63 -18.74
CA ALA A 356 17.31 4.36 -18.09
C ALA A 356 16.28 4.66 -19.19
N ASP A 357 14.99 4.51 -18.90
CA ASP A 357 13.94 4.89 -19.86
C ASP A 357 14.18 6.34 -20.32
N ASP A 358 14.31 6.48 -21.63
CA ASP A 358 14.83 7.63 -22.36
C ASP A 358 14.26 8.99 -21.90
N ASN A 359 15.16 9.95 -21.67
CA ASN A 359 14.99 11.32 -22.16
C ASN A 359 16.33 12.09 -22.18
N GLY A 360 17.05 11.96 -23.30
CA GLY A 360 17.79 13.04 -23.97
C GLY A 360 18.96 13.73 -23.24
N GLY A 361 20.18 13.47 -23.70
CA GLY A 361 21.30 14.42 -23.63
C GLY A 361 22.65 13.77 -23.39
N ASN A 362 23.40 13.52 -24.47
CA ASN A 362 24.83 13.19 -24.39
C ASN A 362 25.61 14.40 -23.89
N ASN A 363 26.41 14.25 -22.85
CA ASN A 363 27.59 15.07 -22.61
C ASN A 363 28.66 14.20 -21.93
N GLU A 364 29.81 14.06 -22.61
CA GLU A 364 31.02 13.43 -22.08
C GLU A 364 31.81 14.46 -21.26
N GLU A 365 32.23 14.10 -20.05
CA GLU A 365 33.34 14.78 -19.37
C GLU A 365 34.08 13.78 -18.46
N GLU A 366 35.38 13.59 -18.70
CA GLU A 366 36.28 12.75 -17.90
C GLU A 366 36.85 13.56 -16.72
N LEU A 367 36.79 13.01 -15.49
CA LEU A 367 37.66 13.43 -14.39
C LEU A 367 38.16 12.22 -13.56
N PRO A 368 39.37 12.30 -13.00
CA PRO A 368 40.23 11.15 -12.75
C PRO A 368 40.03 10.46 -11.39
N THR A 369 40.45 9.20 -11.38
CA THR A 369 40.46 8.25 -10.26
C THR A 369 41.57 8.56 -9.25
N GLU A 370 41.22 8.98 -8.04
CA GLU A 370 41.92 8.59 -6.81
C GLU A 370 40.89 8.44 -5.66
N GLU A 371 41.11 7.41 -4.83
CA GLU A 371 40.44 7.05 -3.58
C GLU A 371 39.19 6.16 -3.63
N LEU A 372 39.45 4.85 -3.65
CA LEU A 372 38.81 3.87 -2.76
C LEU A 372 39.87 3.09 -1.99
#